data_AF-A0A1S1XRL4-F1
#
_entry.id   AF-A0A1S1XRL4-F1
#
_cell.length_a   1.000
_cell.length_b   1.000
_cell.length_c   1.000
_cell.angle_alpha   90.00
_cell.angle_beta   90.00
_cell.angle_gamma   90.00
#
_symmetry.space_group_name_H-M   'P 1'
#
loop_
_entity.id
_entity.type
_entity.pdbx_description
1 polymer ?
#
loop_
_entity_poly.entity_id
_entity_poly.type
_entity_poly.pdbx_seq_one_letter_code
_entity_poly.pdbx_strand_id
1 'polypeptide(L)'
;MMNTDKMKKISVAALLSLTTMTSVIAPVVLAEQHAHHHSKDIDVASIKAKIAKADKEAESLYKEMDSIQAQVDSIKAAKMGDADKRIPQEVEDLGKQNEAVLSKFYQAVGDKSWSSNQEVKDLVKQSAFSATDKKTLLTYFETVEILEAKLNQTYDAFEQATMTQNDQLRQLTAKIDAIYEKHGVTKDTLAAYYNTMEITAD
;
A
#
# COMPACT_ATOMS: atom_id res chain seq x y z
N MET A 1 1.90 4.51 -12.57
CA MET A 1 2.28 3.12 -12.86
C MET A 1 3.15 2.64 -11.70
N MET A 2 2.51 2.18 -10.62
CA MET A 2 3.25 1.61 -9.49
C MET A 2 3.84 0.29 -9.96
N ASN A 3 5.14 0.18 -9.81
CA ASN A 3 5.93 -0.98 -10.19
C ASN A 3 5.55 -2.13 -9.23
N THR A 4 4.54 -2.91 -9.60
CA THR A 4 3.99 -4.04 -8.83
C THR A 4 4.97 -5.22 -8.72
N ASP A 5 6.09 -5.18 -9.43
CA ASP A 5 7.11 -6.23 -9.43
C ASP A 5 8.02 -6.27 -8.19
N LYS A 6 7.82 -5.40 -7.19
CA LYS A 6 8.58 -5.44 -5.92
C LYS A 6 7.79 -5.77 -4.66
N MET A 7 6.47 -5.95 -4.72
CA MET A 7 5.66 -6.36 -3.55
C MET A 7 5.35 -7.86 -3.48
N LYS A 8 6.11 -8.72 -4.17
CA LYS A 8 5.83 -10.17 -4.22
C LYS A 8 6.57 -11.06 -3.21
N LYS A 9 7.35 -10.53 -2.27
CA LYS A 9 8.03 -11.36 -1.26
C LYS A 9 8.21 -10.66 0.09
N ILE A 10 7.11 -10.18 0.67
CA ILE A 10 7.07 -9.88 2.10
C ILE A 10 6.19 -10.97 2.71
N SER A 11 6.83 -12.03 3.17
CA SER A 11 6.20 -13.10 3.95
C SER A 11 5.40 -12.48 5.09
N VAL A 12 4.24 -13.02 5.45
CA VAL A 12 3.49 -12.52 6.61
C VAL A 12 4.28 -12.66 7.93
N ALA A 13 5.34 -13.47 7.96
CA ALA A 13 6.35 -13.46 9.04
C ALA A 13 7.16 -12.15 9.13
N ALA A 14 7.38 -11.45 8.01
CA ALA A 14 7.97 -10.11 7.98
C ALA A 14 6.95 -9.03 8.40
N LEU A 15 5.66 -9.23 8.14
CA LEU A 15 4.59 -8.33 8.64
C LEU A 15 4.47 -8.40 10.18
N LEU A 16 4.66 -9.58 10.78
CA LEU A 16 4.60 -9.76 12.25
C LEU A 16 5.86 -9.30 12.99
N SER A 17 6.98 -9.02 12.29
CA SER A 17 8.18 -8.39 12.88
C SER A 17 8.20 -6.86 12.72
N LEU A 18 7.23 -6.28 11.99
CA LEU A 18 7.09 -4.83 11.78
C LEU A 18 6.02 -4.19 12.68
N THR A 19 5.27 -4.97 13.47
CA THR A 19 4.18 -4.48 14.36
C THR A 19 4.65 -3.75 15.62
N THR A 20 5.93 -3.38 15.72
CA THR A 20 6.45 -2.49 16.79
C THR A 20 6.97 -1.13 16.30
N MET A 21 6.73 -0.75 15.03
CA MET A 21 6.90 0.65 14.59
C MET A 21 5.56 1.27 14.21
N THR A 22 4.95 1.88 15.23
CA THR A 22 4.26 3.18 15.20
C THR A 22 3.81 3.77 13.85
N SER A 23 2.53 4.15 13.86
CA SER A 23 1.91 5.31 13.19
C SER A 23 1.77 5.32 11.65
N VAL A 24 0.49 5.35 11.24
CA VAL A 24 -0.08 6.16 10.15
C VAL A 24 0.69 6.14 8.83
N ILE A 25 0.25 5.31 7.88
CA ILE A 25 0.54 5.50 6.46
C ILE A 25 -0.75 5.93 5.77
N ALA A 26 -1.11 7.19 5.96
CA ALA A 26 -1.57 7.98 4.83
C ALA A 26 -0.45 8.00 3.77
N PRO A 27 -0.73 8.17 2.48
CA PRO A 27 0.32 8.47 1.51
C PRO A 27 0.89 9.85 1.85
N VAL A 28 1.84 9.90 2.79
CA VAL A 28 2.76 11.02 2.92
C VAL A 28 3.57 10.98 1.64
N VAL A 29 3.25 11.91 0.75
CA VAL A 29 4.19 12.41 -0.24
C VAL A 29 5.39 12.87 0.57
N LEU A 30 6.38 11.99 0.73
CA LEU A 30 7.69 12.35 1.22
C LEU A 30 8.28 13.26 0.16
N ALA A 31 8.09 14.56 0.34
CA ALA A 31 8.92 15.57 -0.28
C ALA A 31 10.36 15.24 0.14
N GLU A 32 11.12 14.62 -0.77
CA GLU A 32 12.55 14.43 -0.61
C GLU A 32 13.17 15.80 -0.33
N GLN A 33 13.50 16.00 0.94
CA GLN A 33 14.13 17.17 1.47
C GLN A 33 15.60 17.15 1.06
N HIS A 34 15.88 17.40 -0.21
CA HIS A 34 17.22 17.75 -0.67
C HIS A 34 17.33 19.26 -0.80
N ALA A 35 18.25 19.77 0.01
CA ALA A 35 18.51 21.17 0.27
C ALA A 35 18.94 21.98 -0.96
N HIS A 36 18.66 23.27 -0.86
CA HIS A 36 19.28 24.39 -1.57
C HIS A 36 19.16 24.41 -3.09
N HIS A 37 18.03 24.93 -3.59
CA HIS A 37 18.05 25.72 -4.81
C HIS A 37 17.16 26.97 -4.69
N HIS A 38 17.64 28.04 -5.31
CA HIS A 38 17.23 29.43 -5.15
C HIS A 38 15.72 29.67 -4.98
N SER A 39 15.39 30.38 -3.90
CA SER A 39 14.16 31.15 -3.75
C SER A 39 14.02 32.09 -4.96
N LYS A 40 13.38 31.62 -6.03
CA LYS A 40 12.62 32.53 -6.89
C LYS A 40 11.60 33.17 -5.96
N ASP A 41 11.55 34.49 -5.88
CA ASP A 41 10.41 35.17 -5.23
C ASP A 41 9.13 34.67 -5.89
N ILE A 42 8.44 33.78 -5.19
CA ILE A 42 7.21 33.19 -5.67
C ILE A 42 6.11 34.13 -5.24
N ASP A 43 5.45 34.76 -6.22
CA ASP A 43 4.22 35.51 -5.95
C ASP A 43 3.08 34.52 -5.62
N VAL A 44 2.97 34.21 -4.33
CA VAL A 44 1.99 33.29 -3.77
C VAL A 44 0.56 33.73 -4.12
N ALA A 45 0.29 35.03 -4.17
CA ALA A 45 -1.04 35.54 -4.53
C ALA A 45 -1.36 35.29 -6.00
N SER A 46 -0.38 35.49 -6.89
CA SER A 46 -0.50 35.18 -8.32
C SER A 46 -0.70 33.68 -8.57
N ILE A 47 0.05 32.81 -7.89
CA ILE A 47 -0.13 31.36 -8.00
C ILE A 47 -1.50 30.92 -7.48
N LYS A 48 -1.91 31.41 -6.31
CA LYS A 48 -3.24 31.11 -5.75
C LYS A 48 -4.37 31.50 -6.70
N ALA A 49 -4.24 32.64 -7.38
CA ALA A 49 -5.22 33.08 -8.37
C ALA A 49 -5.23 32.18 -9.63
N LYS A 50 -4.09 31.64 -10.04
CA LYS A 50 -3.99 30.69 -11.16
C LYS A 50 -4.57 29.32 -10.80
N ILE A 51 -4.28 28.82 -9.61
CA ILE A 51 -4.87 27.58 -9.07
C ILE A 51 -6.39 27.71 -9.03
N ALA A 52 -6.94 28.79 -8.46
CA ALA A 52 -8.38 28.99 -8.39
C ALA A 52 -9.07 29.03 -9.76
N LYS A 53 -8.40 29.54 -10.80
CA LYS A 53 -8.90 29.52 -12.18
C LYS A 53 -8.86 28.10 -12.77
N ALA A 54 -7.77 27.37 -12.54
CA ALA A 54 -7.63 25.98 -12.97
C ALA A 54 -8.68 25.08 -12.29
N ASP A 55 -8.88 25.24 -10.98
CA ASP A 55 -9.88 24.50 -10.20
C ASP A 55 -11.30 24.73 -10.71
N LYS A 56 -11.64 26.00 -11.00
CA LYS A 56 -12.95 26.33 -11.55
C LYS A 56 -13.19 25.68 -12.92
N GLU A 57 -12.15 25.56 -13.74
CA GLU A 57 -12.24 24.89 -15.05
C GLU A 57 -12.30 23.36 -14.90
N ALA A 58 -11.61 22.80 -13.91
CA ALA A 58 -11.56 21.37 -13.62
C ALA A 58 -12.75 20.86 -12.78
N GLU A 59 -13.62 21.73 -12.25
CA GLU A 59 -14.69 21.37 -11.30
C GLU A 59 -15.56 20.20 -11.75
N SER A 60 -15.96 20.18 -13.02
CA SER A 60 -16.76 19.07 -13.57
C SER A 60 -16.01 17.75 -13.63
N LEU A 61 -14.69 17.78 -13.86
CA LEU A 61 -13.83 16.60 -13.90
C LEU A 61 -13.61 16.03 -12.48
N TYR A 62 -13.50 16.88 -11.46
CA TYR A 62 -13.44 16.43 -10.07
C TYR A 62 -14.71 15.67 -9.67
N LYS A 63 -15.89 16.18 -10.03
CA LYS A 63 -17.17 15.49 -9.78
C LYS A 63 -17.24 14.13 -10.48
N GLU A 64 -16.68 14.02 -11.68
CA GLU A 64 -16.59 12.76 -12.40
C GLU A 64 -15.62 11.78 -11.72
N MET A 65 -14.46 12.26 -11.25
CA MET A 65 -13.51 11.46 -10.47
C MET A 65 -14.13 10.95 -9.16
N ASP A 66 -14.85 11.80 -8.42
CA ASP A 66 -15.55 11.42 -7.20
C ASP A 66 -16.58 10.32 -7.45
N SER A 67 -17.33 10.43 -8.56
CA SER A 67 -18.31 9.41 -8.96
C SER A 67 -17.64 8.08 -9.30
N ILE A 68 -16.51 8.11 -10.02
CA ILE A 68 -15.74 6.90 -10.35
C ILE A 68 -15.13 6.30 -9.08
N GLN A 69 -14.61 7.12 -8.16
CA GLN A 69 -14.06 6.64 -6.89
C GLN A 69 -15.13 5.94 -6.05
N ALA A 70 -16.35 6.49 -5.99
CA ALA A 70 -17.47 5.82 -5.32
C ALA A 70 -17.81 4.46 -5.95
N GLN A 71 -17.67 4.31 -7.28
CA GLN A 71 -17.82 3.02 -7.94
C GLN A 71 -16.71 2.04 -7.56
N VAL A 72 -15.45 2.50 -7.52
CA VAL A 72 -14.29 1.70 -7.07
C VAL A 72 -14.51 1.23 -5.63
N ASP A 73 -14.97 2.10 -4.73
CA ASP A 73 -15.25 1.75 -3.34
C ASP A 73 -16.39 0.73 -3.22
N SER A 74 -17.43 0.85 -4.04
CA SER A 74 -18.51 -0.14 -4.11
C SER A 74 -18.00 -1.50 -4.60
N ILE A 75 -17.14 -1.52 -5.62
CA ILE A 75 -16.49 -2.74 -6.11
C ILE A 75 -15.58 -3.32 -5.03
N LYS A 76 -14.83 -2.49 -4.31
CA LYS A 76 -13.98 -2.91 -3.20
C LYS A 76 -14.80 -3.60 -2.11
N ALA A 77 -15.89 -2.97 -1.68
CA ALA A 77 -16.79 -3.55 -0.70
C ALA A 77 -17.40 -4.89 -1.17
N ALA A 78 -17.74 -5.01 -2.45
CA ALA A 78 -18.33 -6.24 -3.01
C ALA A 78 -17.31 -7.37 -3.24
N LYS A 79 -16.09 -7.05 -3.68
CA LYS A 79 -15.06 -8.03 -4.08
C LYS A 79 -14.11 -8.38 -2.95
N MET A 80 -13.70 -7.40 -2.17
CA MET A 80 -12.80 -7.61 -1.04
C MET A 80 -13.58 -7.90 0.25
N GLY A 81 -14.75 -7.28 0.41
CA GLY A 81 -15.63 -7.49 1.57
C GLY A 81 -14.86 -7.46 2.88
N ASP A 82 -15.15 -8.43 3.75
CA ASP A 82 -14.44 -8.59 5.01
C ASP A 82 -13.09 -9.30 4.87
N ALA A 83 -12.75 -9.88 3.72
CA ALA A 83 -11.52 -10.66 3.56
C ALA A 83 -10.26 -9.82 3.79
N ASP A 84 -10.30 -8.54 3.39
CA ASP A 84 -9.23 -7.55 3.60
C ASP A 84 -8.89 -7.31 5.08
N LYS A 85 -9.87 -7.50 5.97
CA LYS A 85 -9.70 -7.33 7.42
C LYS A 85 -9.53 -8.67 8.14
N ARG A 86 -10.34 -9.65 7.73
CA ARG A 86 -10.46 -10.95 8.38
C ARG A 86 -9.24 -11.82 8.16
N ILE A 87 -8.69 -11.88 6.94
CA ILE A 87 -7.54 -12.76 6.66
C ILE A 87 -6.30 -12.30 7.44
N PRO A 88 -5.94 -11.00 7.47
CA PRO A 88 -4.85 -10.53 8.34
C PRO A 88 -5.07 -10.88 9.82
N GLN A 89 -6.29 -10.72 10.33
CA GLN A 89 -6.62 -11.10 11.70
C GLN A 89 -6.46 -12.60 11.94
N GLU A 90 -6.92 -13.45 11.01
CA GLU A 90 -6.76 -14.90 11.10
C GLU A 90 -5.28 -15.30 11.15
N VAL A 91 -4.40 -14.63 10.39
CA VAL A 91 -2.97 -14.92 10.45
C VAL A 91 -2.34 -14.43 11.76
N GLU A 92 -2.75 -13.27 12.27
CA GLU A 92 -2.29 -12.76 13.57
C GLU A 92 -2.69 -13.72 14.70
N ASP A 93 -3.96 -14.15 14.73
CA ASP A 93 -4.48 -15.08 15.73
C ASP A 93 -3.79 -16.44 15.63
N LEU A 94 -3.54 -16.93 14.41
CA LEU A 94 -2.77 -18.14 14.18
C LEU A 94 -1.33 -17.99 14.70
N GLY A 95 -0.72 -16.82 14.53
CA GLY A 95 0.59 -16.49 15.10
C GLY A 95 0.58 -16.56 16.63
N LYS A 96 -0.40 -15.92 17.28
CA LYS A 96 -0.57 -15.94 18.75
C LYS A 96 -0.80 -17.36 19.28
N GLN A 97 -1.65 -18.14 18.62
CA GLN A 97 -1.93 -19.52 19.01
C GLN A 97 -0.70 -20.43 18.95
N ASN A 98 0.26 -20.11 18.07
CA ASN A 98 1.46 -20.92 17.85
C ASN A 98 2.75 -20.23 18.37
N GLU A 99 2.63 -19.15 19.14
CA GLU A 99 3.75 -18.30 19.56
C GLU A 99 4.90 -19.08 20.19
N ALA A 100 4.58 -20.01 21.10
CA ALA A 100 5.59 -20.78 21.81
C ALA A 100 6.41 -21.70 20.90
N VAL A 101 5.78 -22.36 19.91
CA VAL A 101 6.49 -23.24 18.98
C VAL A 101 7.21 -22.44 17.89
N LEU A 102 6.64 -21.31 17.48
CA LEU A 102 7.26 -20.39 16.53
C LEU A 102 8.51 -19.74 17.13
N SER A 103 8.47 -19.31 18.39
CA SER A 103 9.63 -18.75 19.09
C SER A 103 10.79 -19.76 19.14
N LYS A 104 10.50 -21.03 19.48
CA LYS A 104 11.50 -22.11 19.42
C LYS A 104 12.04 -22.31 18.00
N PHE A 105 11.17 -22.28 16.99
CA PHE A 105 11.56 -22.38 15.59
C PHE A 105 12.53 -21.26 15.19
N TYR A 106 12.17 -20.00 15.43
CA TYR A 106 12.98 -18.83 15.11
C TYR A 106 14.32 -18.83 15.85
N GLN A 107 14.35 -19.21 17.14
CA GLN A 107 15.60 -19.37 17.89
C GLN A 107 16.50 -20.47 17.30
N ALA A 108 15.94 -21.56 16.80
CA ALA A 108 16.71 -22.67 16.23
C ALA A 108 17.25 -22.37 14.82
N VAL A 109 16.51 -21.59 14.02
CA VAL A 109 16.95 -21.22 12.67
C VAL A 109 17.84 -19.97 12.66
N GLY A 110 17.77 -19.14 13.69
CA GLY A 110 18.53 -17.89 13.81
C GLY A 110 18.13 -16.88 12.74
N ASP A 111 19.11 -16.14 12.22
CA ASP A 111 18.89 -15.09 11.19
C ASP A 111 18.72 -15.65 9.76
N LYS A 112 18.44 -16.96 9.62
CA LYS A 112 18.18 -17.56 8.31
C LYS A 112 16.89 -16.98 7.74
N SER A 113 17.01 -16.34 6.59
CA SER A 113 15.88 -15.98 5.75
C SER A 113 15.59 -17.12 4.77
N TRP A 114 14.34 -17.18 4.31
CA TRP A 114 13.88 -18.10 3.28
C TRP A 114 13.05 -17.36 2.27
N SER A 115 13.05 -17.87 1.05
CA SER A 115 12.41 -17.24 -0.10
C SER A 115 11.11 -17.94 -0.53
N SER A 116 10.79 -19.06 0.11
CA SER A 116 9.61 -19.89 -0.17
C SER A 116 9.10 -20.64 1.06
N ASN A 117 7.81 -20.99 1.05
CA ASN A 117 7.23 -21.86 2.08
C ASN A 117 7.82 -23.26 2.06
N GLN A 118 8.23 -23.74 0.88
CA GLN A 118 8.87 -25.05 0.75
C GLN A 118 10.21 -25.11 1.51
N GLU A 119 11.04 -24.07 1.39
CA GLU A 119 12.29 -23.96 2.16
C GLU A 119 12.04 -24.02 3.67
N VAL A 120 11.02 -23.32 4.16
CA VAL A 120 10.66 -23.37 5.59
C VAL A 120 10.15 -24.74 6.02
N LYS A 121 9.27 -25.36 5.23
CA LYS A 121 8.75 -26.70 5.54
C LYS A 121 9.89 -27.72 5.61
N ASP A 122 10.91 -27.57 4.77
CA ASP A 122 12.08 -28.44 4.78
C ASP A 122 13.02 -28.16 5.98
N LEU A 123 13.19 -26.90 6.39
CA LEU A 123 13.87 -26.54 7.64
C LEU A 123 13.16 -27.17 8.86
N VAL A 124 11.83 -27.10 8.91
CA VAL A 124 11.04 -27.74 9.99
C VAL A 124 11.27 -29.26 10.00
N LYS A 125 11.27 -29.92 8.83
CA LYS A 125 11.51 -31.37 8.75
C LYS A 125 12.91 -31.76 9.23
N GLN A 126 13.92 -30.98 8.86
CA GLN A 126 15.34 -31.23 9.20
C GLN A 126 15.70 -30.88 10.65
N SER A 127 14.88 -30.06 11.32
CA SER A 127 15.10 -29.66 12.71
C SER A 127 15.09 -30.83 13.69
N ALA A 128 15.66 -30.62 14.89
CA ALA A 128 15.60 -31.58 15.99
C ALA A 128 14.30 -31.48 16.83
N PHE A 129 13.25 -30.82 16.33
CA PHE A 129 11.99 -30.65 17.06
C PHE A 129 11.25 -31.98 17.27
N SER A 130 10.38 -31.99 18.29
CA SER A 130 9.49 -33.12 18.55
C SER A 130 8.55 -33.35 17.36
N ALA A 131 8.05 -34.58 17.21
CA ALA A 131 7.09 -34.90 16.14
C ALA A 131 5.83 -34.01 16.22
N THR A 132 5.38 -33.70 17.44
CA THR A 132 4.26 -32.79 17.68
C THR A 132 4.57 -31.37 17.22
N ASP A 133 5.71 -30.80 17.63
CA ASP A 133 6.11 -29.44 17.25
C ASP A 133 6.30 -29.31 15.73
N LYS A 134 6.92 -30.32 15.09
CA LYS A 134 7.06 -30.36 13.63
C LYS A 134 5.71 -30.35 12.94
N LYS A 135 4.76 -31.16 13.41
CA LYS A 135 3.40 -31.19 12.85
C LYS A 135 2.72 -29.83 13.00
N THR A 136 2.78 -29.22 14.18
CA THR A 136 2.21 -27.89 14.43
C THR A 136 2.79 -26.82 13.51
N LEU A 137 4.12 -26.77 13.39
CA LEU A 137 4.81 -25.81 12.51
C LEU A 137 4.45 -26.02 11.03
N LEU A 138 4.43 -27.27 10.55
CA LEU A 138 4.05 -27.56 9.17
C LEU A 138 2.60 -27.14 8.90
N THR A 139 1.67 -27.46 9.80
CA THR A 139 0.27 -27.01 9.69
C THR A 139 0.16 -25.49 9.71
N TYR A 140 0.92 -24.80 10.58
CA TYR A 140 0.96 -23.35 10.64
C TYR A 140 1.36 -22.75 9.29
N PHE A 141 2.51 -23.14 8.74
CA PHE A 141 3.00 -22.58 7.49
C PHE A 141 2.12 -22.93 6.28
N GLU A 142 1.53 -24.12 6.25
CA GLU A 142 0.51 -24.51 5.24
C GLU A 142 -0.73 -23.60 5.32
N THR A 143 -1.18 -23.28 6.53
CA THR A 143 -2.39 -22.47 6.73
C THR A 143 -2.12 -21.01 6.35
N VAL A 144 -0.97 -20.46 6.73
CA VAL A 144 -0.55 -19.11 6.30
C VAL A 144 -0.48 -19.03 4.78
N GLU A 145 0.10 -20.02 4.11
CA GLU A 145 0.18 -20.08 2.65
C GLU A 145 -1.19 -20.04 1.97
N ILE A 146 -2.16 -20.81 2.47
CA ILE A 146 -3.53 -20.83 1.95
C ILE A 146 -4.21 -19.47 2.15
N LEU A 147 -4.03 -18.85 3.32
CA LEU A 147 -4.59 -17.55 3.65
C LEU A 147 -4.00 -16.43 2.78
N GLU A 148 -2.68 -16.41 2.60
CA GLU A 148 -1.97 -15.50 1.70
C GLU A 148 -2.45 -15.65 0.26
N ALA A 149 -2.57 -16.89 -0.24
CA ALA A 149 -3.05 -17.16 -1.59
C ALA A 149 -4.49 -16.66 -1.80
N LYS A 150 -5.37 -16.86 -0.81
CA LYS A 150 -6.75 -16.38 -0.86
C LYS A 150 -6.82 -14.85 -0.87
N LEU A 151 -5.99 -14.18 -0.06
CA LEU A 151 -5.91 -12.73 -0.02
C LEU A 151 -5.44 -12.19 -1.38
N ASN A 152 -4.38 -12.76 -1.94
CA ASN A 152 -3.87 -12.39 -3.26
C ASN A 152 -4.93 -12.56 -4.35
N GLN A 153 -5.63 -13.69 -4.39
CA GLN A 153 -6.73 -13.90 -5.35
C GLN A 153 -7.84 -12.85 -5.21
N THR A 154 -8.12 -12.40 -3.99
CA THR A 154 -9.12 -11.36 -3.72
C THR A 154 -8.67 -10.00 -4.24
N TYR A 155 -7.39 -9.66 -4.03
CA TYR A 155 -6.78 -8.45 -4.59
C TYR A 155 -6.72 -8.48 -6.11
N ASP A 156 -6.30 -9.58 -6.71
CA ASP A 156 -6.26 -9.76 -8.17
C ASP A 156 -7.66 -9.57 -8.77
N ALA A 157 -8.69 -10.16 -8.15
CA ALA A 157 -10.07 -10.01 -8.61
C ALA A 157 -10.59 -8.56 -8.49
N PHE A 158 -10.19 -7.84 -7.44
CA PHE A 158 -10.51 -6.43 -7.28
C PHE A 158 -9.79 -5.55 -8.32
N GLU A 159 -8.50 -5.79 -8.56
CA GLU A 159 -7.73 -5.08 -9.57
C GLU A 159 -8.35 -5.27 -10.95
N GLN A 160 -8.64 -6.51 -11.34
CA GLN A 160 -9.30 -6.82 -12.62
C GLN A 160 -10.68 -6.14 -12.73
N ALA A 161 -11.45 -6.12 -11.66
CA ALA A 161 -12.78 -5.52 -11.65
C ALA A 161 -12.76 -3.98 -11.74
N THR A 162 -11.64 -3.34 -11.39
CA THR A 162 -11.51 -1.87 -11.35
C THR A 162 -10.63 -1.31 -12.47
N MET A 163 -10.11 -2.15 -13.37
CA MET A 163 -9.21 -1.73 -14.46
C MET A 163 -9.78 -0.56 -15.27
N THR A 164 -11.05 -0.64 -15.68
CA THR A 164 -11.70 0.41 -16.48
C THR A 164 -11.80 1.72 -15.71
N GLN A 165 -12.23 1.68 -14.44
CA GLN A 165 -12.33 2.85 -13.58
C GLN A 165 -10.96 3.50 -13.36
N ASN A 166 -9.93 2.69 -13.11
CA ASN A 166 -8.56 3.17 -12.94
C ASN A 166 -8.02 3.83 -14.22
N ASP A 167 -8.35 3.29 -15.39
CA ASP A 167 -8.01 3.91 -16.66
C ASP A 167 -8.73 5.23 -16.90
N GLN A 168 -10.02 5.32 -16.52
CA GLN A 168 -10.78 6.56 -16.59
C GLN A 168 -10.22 7.63 -15.65
N LEU A 169 -9.91 7.27 -14.40
CA LEU A 169 -9.27 8.17 -13.44
C LEU A 169 -7.94 8.70 -13.97
N ARG A 170 -7.09 7.81 -14.54
CA ARG A 170 -5.82 8.22 -15.16
C ARG A 170 -6.01 9.23 -16.30
N GLN A 171 -7.03 9.04 -17.14
CA GLN A 171 -7.33 9.99 -18.23
C GLN A 171 -7.85 11.32 -17.69
N LEU A 172 -8.70 11.31 -16.66
CA LEU A 172 -9.21 12.53 -16.01
C LEU A 172 -8.09 13.31 -15.33
N THR A 173 -7.18 12.63 -14.62
CA THR A 173 -5.97 13.24 -14.05
C THR A 173 -5.14 13.93 -15.13
N ALA A 174 -4.89 13.28 -16.27
CA ALA A 174 -4.14 13.89 -17.37
C ALA A 174 -4.84 15.13 -17.95
N LYS A 175 -6.18 15.15 -18.02
CA LYS A 175 -6.95 16.33 -18.44
C LYS A 175 -6.84 17.47 -17.43
N ILE A 176 -6.89 17.16 -16.13
CA ILE A 176 -6.75 18.16 -15.06
C ILE A 176 -5.33 18.74 -15.08
N ASP A 177 -4.31 17.89 -15.21
CA ASP A 177 -2.92 18.34 -15.35
C ASP A 177 -2.76 19.31 -16.53
N ALA A 178 -3.37 19.03 -17.68
CA ALA A 178 -3.35 19.92 -18.84
C ALA A 178 -4.08 21.26 -18.59
N ILE A 179 -5.17 21.27 -17.81
CA ILE A 179 -5.85 22.50 -17.38
C ILE A 179 -4.91 23.32 -16.48
N TYR A 180 -4.24 22.68 -15.52
CA TYR A 180 -3.30 23.34 -14.63
C TYR A 180 -2.12 23.93 -15.41
N GLU A 181 -1.54 23.18 -16.34
CA GLU A 181 -0.46 23.66 -17.22
C GLU A 181 -0.90 24.86 -18.07
N LYS A 182 -2.12 24.84 -18.62
CA LYS A 182 -2.70 25.98 -19.37
C LYS A 182 -2.75 27.27 -18.56
N HIS A 183 -2.95 27.18 -17.23
CA HIS A 183 -2.92 28.34 -16.33
C HIS A 183 -1.52 28.67 -15.80
N GLY A 184 -0.48 27.99 -16.29
CA GLY A 184 0.90 28.16 -15.88
C GLY A 184 1.18 27.63 -14.48
N VAL A 185 0.41 26.63 -14.03
CA VAL A 185 0.58 25.91 -12.78
C VAL A 185 1.23 24.57 -13.09
N THR A 186 2.54 24.47 -12.85
CA THR A 186 3.30 23.22 -13.04
C THR A 186 3.47 22.47 -11.73
N LYS A 187 3.96 21.22 -11.78
CA LYS A 187 4.31 20.45 -10.57
C LYS A 187 5.30 21.19 -9.68
N ASP A 188 6.31 21.83 -10.26
CA ASP A 188 7.28 22.64 -9.50
C ASP A 188 6.63 23.88 -8.89
N THR A 189 5.70 24.51 -9.62
CA THR A 189 4.91 25.65 -9.12
C THR A 189 4.04 25.25 -7.92
N LEU A 190 3.41 24.08 -7.97
CA LEU A 190 2.61 23.54 -6.87
C LEU A 190 3.47 23.13 -5.68
N ALA A 191 4.55 22.39 -5.92
CA ALA A 191 5.47 21.97 -4.86
C ALA A 191 6.03 23.18 -4.11
N ALA A 192 6.46 24.21 -4.84
CA ALA A 192 6.98 25.42 -4.22
C ALA A 192 5.90 26.24 -3.51
N TYR A 193 4.66 26.27 -4.02
CA TYR A 193 3.51 26.88 -3.35
C TYR A 193 3.19 26.17 -2.03
N TYR A 194 3.05 24.84 -2.02
CA TYR A 194 2.76 24.07 -0.79
C TYR A 194 3.89 24.13 0.23
N ASN A 195 5.16 24.10 -0.22
CA ASN A 195 6.32 24.29 0.65
C ASN A 195 6.37 25.69 1.29
N THR A 196 5.86 26.72 0.60
CA THR A 196 5.82 28.10 1.10
C THR A 196 4.65 28.34 2.04
N MET A 197 3.54 27.61 1.87
CA MET A 197 2.33 27.82 2.67
C MET A 197 2.33 27.11 4.03
N GLU A 198 3.36 26.33 4.40
CA GLU A 198 3.36 25.46 5.61
C GLU A 198 2.02 24.71 5.79
N ILE A 199 1.36 24.33 4.70
CA ILE A 199 0.11 23.59 4.76
C ILE A 199 0.49 22.13 5.05
N THR A 200 0.35 21.73 6.31
CA THR A 200 0.21 20.31 6.67
C THR A 200 -0.92 19.74 5.83
N ALA A 201 -0.61 18.72 5.02
CA ALA A 201 -1.62 17.94 4.32
C ALA A 201 -2.58 17.36 5.36
N ASP A 202 -3.86 17.74 5.28
CA ASP A 202 -4.96 17.17 6.07
C ASP A 202 -5.32 15.78 5.53
#